data_AF-A0A091VB71-F1
#
_entry.id   AF-A0A091VB71-F1
#
_cell.length_a   1.000
_cell.length_b   1.000
_cell.length_c   1.000
_cell.angle_alpha   90.00
_cell.angle_beta   90.00
_cell.angle_gamma   90.00
#
_symmetry.space_group_name_H-M   'P 1'
#
loop_
_entity.id
_entity.type
_entity.pdbx_description
1 polymer ?
#
loop_
_entity_poly.entity_id
_entity_poly.type
_entity_poly.pdbx_seq_one_letter_code
_entity_poly.pdbx_strand_id
1 'polypeptide(L)'
;GYTQQLAFRKPDSSFAAFKDRPSSTWLTAYVAKVFAMAIKLVDIEPEVVCGAVKWLILEKQKPDGIFQEDAPVIHKEMVGGYQGAEPEVSLTAFVLVALQEAREVCKDHVNSLDGSINKAAEYLARRYQFLARPYTVALASYALALTGKLKNEKVLMKFSK
;
A
#
# COMPACT_ATOMS: atom_id res chain seq x y z
N GLY A 1 -9.45 18.13 -7.40
CA GLY A 1 -8.55 17.04 -6.99
C GLY A 1 -8.89 15.76 -7.73
N TYR A 2 -9.91 15.02 -7.27
CA TYR A 2 -10.34 13.73 -7.84
C TYR A 2 -10.40 13.69 -9.38
N THR A 3 -11.18 14.58 -10.02
CA THR A 3 -11.33 14.63 -11.48
C THR A 3 -10.00 14.85 -12.22
N GLN A 4 -9.09 15.66 -11.66
CA GLN A 4 -7.77 15.88 -12.25
C GLN A 4 -6.88 14.64 -12.09
N GLN A 5 -6.98 13.94 -10.95
CA GLN A 5 -6.23 12.71 -10.71
C GLN A 5 -6.64 11.60 -11.68
N LEU A 6 -7.93 11.50 -12.04
CA LEU A 6 -8.41 10.53 -13.04
C LEU A 6 -7.78 10.73 -14.42
N ALA A 7 -7.32 11.93 -14.76
CA ALA A 7 -6.61 12.18 -16.00
C ALA A 7 -5.27 11.40 -16.08
N PHE A 8 -4.76 10.88 -14.96
CA PHE A 8 -3.53 10.08 -14.88
C PHE A 8 -3.79 8.59 -14.61
N ARG A 9 -5.07 8.18 -14.51
CA ARG A 9 -5.46 6.77 -14.45
C ARG A 9 -5.22 6.12 -15.82
N LYS A 10 -4.58 4.95 -15.82
CA LYS A 10 -4.35 4.14 -17.01
C LYS A 10 -5.48 3.13 -17.26
N PRO A 11 -5.55 2.51 -18.45
CA PRO A 11 -6.58 1.51 -18.77
C PRO A 11 -6.60 0.31 -17.82
N ASP A 12 -5.45 -0.08 -17.27
CA ASP A 12 -5.30 -1.14 -16.26
C ASP A 12 -5.61 -0.67 -14.83
N SER A 13 -6.15 0.54 -14.67
CA SER A 13 -6.46 1.21 -13.39
C SER A 13 -5.27 1.62 -12.52
N SER A 14 -4.05 1.50 -13.04
CA SER A 14 -2.85 1.97 -12.35
C SER A 14 -2.60 3.47 -12.56
N PHE A 15 -1.72 4.06 -11.74
CA PHE A 15 -1.38 5.48 -11.80
C PHE A 15 0.12 5.71 -12.03
N ALA A 16 0.41 6.80 -12.73
CA ALA A 16 1.76 7.29 -13.00
C ALA A 16 1.77 8.83 -12.99
N ALA A 17 2.95 9.45 -12.97
CA ALA A 17 3.07 10.90 -13.10
C ALA A 17 2.59 11.41 -14.48
N PHE A 18 2.80 10.60 -15.52
CA PHE A 18 2.36 10.83 -16.89
C PHE A 18 1.88 9.50 -17.50
N LYS A 19 0.94 9.54 -18.45
CA LYS A 19 0.32 8.31 -19.01
C LYS A 19 1.31 7.39 -19.75
N ASP A 20 2.33 7.98 -20.36
CA ASP A 20 3.40 7.33 -21.10
C ASP A 20 4.50 6.73 -20.19
N ARG A 21 4.61 7.20 -18.95
CA ARG A 21 5.54 6.64 -17.95
C ARG A 21 5.00 5.33 -17.40
N PRO A 22 5.82 4.29 -17.17
CA PRO A 22 5.41 3.10 -16.43
C PRO A 22 4.76 3.42 -15.06
N SER A 23 3.83 2.57 -14.64
CA SER A 23 3.00 2.83 -13.45
C SER A 23 3.74 2.56 -12.15
N SER A 24 3.57 3.46 -11.18
CA SER A 24 4.20 3.35 -9.87
C SER A 24 3.31 2.56 -8.92
N THR A 25 3.87 1.55 -8.27
CA THR A 25 3.20 0.79 -7.21
C THR A 25 2.86 1.69 -6.03
N TRP A 26 3.84 2.49 -5.58
CA TRP A 26 3.65 3.40 -4.45
C TRP A 26 2.57 4.44 -4.75
N LEU A 27 2.59 5.07 -5.94
CA LEU A 27 1.59 6.07 -6.31
C LEU A 27 0.19 5.46 -6.42
N THR A 28 0.08 4.30 -7.06
CA THR A 28 -1.21 3.60 -7.21
C THR A 28 -1.81 3.24 -5.85
N ALA A 29 -0.98 2.74 -4.92
CA ALA A 29 -1.41 2.46 -3.55
C ALA A 29 -1.80 3.74 -2.78
N TYR A 30 -1.05 4.83 -2.94
CA TYR A 30 -1.38 6.11 -2.31
C TYR A 30 -2.73 6.66 -2.80
N VAL A 31 -2.98 6.61 -4.11
CA VAL A 31 -4.26 7.04 -4.69
C VAL A 31 -5.42 6.17 -4.18
N ALA A 32 -5.26 4.83 -4.20
CA ALA A 32 -6.28 3.92 -3.69
C ALA A 32 -6.60 4.21 -2.21
N LYS A 33 -5.58 4.43 -1.37
CA LYS A 33 -5.75 4.81 0.04
C LYS A 33 -6.53 6.11 0.19
N VAL A 34 -6.10 7.18 -0.49
CA VAL A 34 -6.72 8.51 -0.39
C VAL A 34 -8.18 8.45 -0.86
N PHE A 35 -8.46 7.77 -1.97
CA PHE A 35 -9.81 7.64 -2.50
C PHE A 35 -10.71 6.78 -1.61
N ALA A 36 -10.19 5.69 -1.05
CA ALA A 36 -10.93 4.89 -0.07
C ALA A 36 -11.33 5.69 1.19
N MET A 37 -10.48 6.60 1.65
CA MET A 37 -10.84 7.50 2.76
C MET A 37 -11.82 8.59 2.31
N ALA A 38 -11.67 9.11 1.09
CA ALA A 38 -12.46 10.22 0.56
C ALA A 38 -13.86 9.81 0.07
N ILE A 39 -14.13 8.51 -0.18
CA ILE A 39 -15.45 8.04 -0.66
C ILE A 39 -16.60 8.37 0.30
N LYS A 40 -16.27 8.63 1.57
CA LYS A 40 -17.23 9.07 2.60
C LYS A 40 -17.57 10.57 2.52
N LEU A 41 -16.82 11.34 1.75
CA LEU A 41 -16.88 12.80 1.68
C LEU A 41 -17.33 13.29 0.29
N VAL A 42 -16.93 12.59 -0.76
CA VAL A 42 -17.21 12.93 -2.16
C VAL A 42 -17.56 11.67 -2.94
N ASP A 43 -18.35 11.83 -3.99
CA ASP A 43 -18.75 10.71 -4.85
C ASP A 43 -17.56 10.21 -5.67
N ILE A 44 -17.07 9.02 -5.32
CA ILE A 44 -15.98 8.31 -5.98
C ILE A 44 -16.52 6.95 -6.40
N GLU A 45 -16.40 6.64 -7.69
CA GLU A 45 -16.81 5.35 -8.22
C GLU A 45 -15.97 4.22 -7.58
N PRO A 46 -16.60 3.19 -6.97
CA PRO A 46 -15.88 2.09 -6.34
C PRO A 46 -14.86 1.41 -7.27
N GLU A 47 -15.17 1.31 -8.56
CA GLU A 47 -14.30 0.72 -9.58
C GLU A 47 -12.96 1.46 -9.74
N VAL A 48 -12.89 2.76 -9.44
CA VAL A 48 -11.62 3.51 -9.46
C VAL A 48 -10.69 2.99 -8.37
N VAL A 49 -11.22 2.72 -7.18
CA VAL A 49 -10.46 2.21 -6.03
C VAL A 49 -10.16 0.72 -6.24
N CYS A 50 -11.18 -0.06 -6.60
CA CYS A 50 -11.06 -1.51 -6.67
C CYS A 50 -10.28 -1.98 -7.90
N GLY A 51 -10.31 -1.24 -9.01
CA GLY A 51 -9.42 -1.47 -10.14
C GLY A 51 -7.95 -1.27 -9.76
N ALA A 52 -7.63 -0.19 -9.02
CA ALA A 52 -6.27 0.06 -8.55
C ALA A 52 -5.80 -1.01 -7.54
N VAL A 53 -6.67 -1.40 -6.61
CA VAL A 53 -6.44 -2.52 -5.67
C VAL A 53 -6.16 -3.83 -6.42
N LYS A 54 -7.00 -4.17 -7.39
CA LYS A 54 -6.85 -5.39 -8.19
C LYS A 54 -5.52 -5.39 -8.95
N TRP A 55 -5.15 -4.27 -9.57
CA TRP A 55 -3.87 -4.13 -10.25
C TRP A 55 -2.67 -4.31 -9.31
N LEU A 56 -2.69 -3.71 -8.12
CA LEU A 56 -1.63 -3.90 -7.12
C LEU A 56 -1.45 -5.39 -6.77
N ILE A 57 -2.56 -6.10 -6.56
CA ILE A 57 -2.53 -7.52 -6.18
C ILE A 57 -2.02 -8.40 -7.32
N LEU A 58 -2.54 -8.21 -8.53
CA LEU A 58 -2.24 -9.10 -9.65
C LEU A 58 -0.86 -8.84 -10.25
N GLU A 59 -0.46 -7.57 -10.36
CA GLU A 59 0.74 -7.18 -11.11
C GLU A 59 1.94 -6.90 -10.22
N LYS A 60 1.71 -6.51 -8.95
CA LYS A 60 2.77 -5.97 -8.06
C LYS A 60 3.03 -6.79 -6.81
N GLN A 61 2.18 -7.77 -6.48
CA GLN A 61 2.43 -8.67 -5.37
C GLN A 61 3.13 -9.95 -5.83
N LYS A 62 4.28 -10.25 -5.22
CA LYS A 62 4.99 -11.51 -5.40
C LYS A 62 4.31 -12.65 -4.64
N PRO A 63 4.55 -13.93 -5.01
CA PRO A 63 3.94 -15.08 -4.33
C PRO A 63 4.22 -15.16 -2.82
N ASP A 64 5.35 -14.61 -2.37
CA ASP A 64 5.77 -14.53 -0.98
C ASP A 64 5.15 -13.35 -0.19
N GLY A 65 4.30 -12.55 -0.83
CA GLY A 65 3.55 -11.46 -0.21
C GLY A 65 4.18 -10.07 -0.33
N ILE A 66 5.39 -9.99 -0.89
CA ILE A 66 6.12 -8.73 -1.10
C ILE A 66 5.46 -7.91 -2.20
N PHE A 67 5.31 -6.61 -1.99
CA PHE A 67 5.01 -5.67 -3.08
C PHE A 67 6.29 -5.06 -3.64
N GLN A 68 6.39 -4.96 -4.96
CA GLN A 68 7.55 -4.38 -5.65
C GLN A 68 7.22 -3.06 -6.34
N GLU A 69 8.19 -2.14 -6.40
CA GLU A 69 8.11 -0.89 -7.15
C GLU A 69 9.02 -0.97 -8.38
N ASP A 70 8.42 -0.88 -9.56
CA ASP A 70 9.14 -0.97 -10.84
C ASP A 70 9.38 0.40 -11.48
N ALA A 71 8.62 1.42 -11.06
CA ALA A 71 8.67 2.75 -11.64
C ALA A 71 8.48 3.83 -10.57
N PRO A 72 9.52 4.11 -9.75
CA PRO A 72 9.42 5.09 -8.67
C PRO A 72 8.92 6.46 -9.14
N VAL A 73 8.20 7.15 -8.26
CA VAL A 73 7.75 8.53 -8.50
C VAL A 73 8.94 9.47 -8.79
N ILE A 74 8.69 10.51 -9.59
CA ILE A 74 9.69 11.52 -9.94
C ILE A 74 10.06 12.35 -8.70
N HIS A 75 9.02 12.81 -7.99
CA HIS A 75 9.12 13.60 -6.76
C HIS A 75 9.29 12.67 -5.54
N LYS A 76 10.54 12.27 -5.27
CA LYS A 76 10.86 11.33 -4.18
C LYS A 76 10.67 11.93 -2.78
N GLU A 77 10.59 13.24 -2.66
CA GLU A 77 10.21 13.94 -1.43
C GLU A 77 8.81 13.52 -0.94
N MET A 78 7.91 13.12 -1.85
CA MET A 78 6.55 12.70 -1.49
C MET A 78 6.50 11.34 -0.78
N VAL A 79 7.53 10.50 -0.94
CA VAL A 79 7.56 9.17 -0.31
C VAL A 79 8.03 9.20 1.15
N GLY A 80 8.40 10.38 1.67
CA GLY A 80 8.76 10.59 3.07
C GLY A 80 9.93 9.73 3.52
N GLY A 81 9.80 9.09 4.68
CA GLY A 81 10.84 8.27 5.31
C GLY A 81 11.21 6.99 4.55
N TYR A 82 10.67 6.76 3.34
CA TYR A 82 11.00 5.61 2.51
C TYR A 82 12.48 5.56 2.10
N GLN A 83 13.12 6.73 1.88
CA GLN A 83 14.55 6.80 1.57
C GLN A 83 15.39 6.52 2.83
N GLY A 84 16.28 5.53 2.77
CA GLY A 84 17.12 5.13 3.92
C GLY A 84 16.46 4.16 4.91
N ALA A 85 15.21 3.78 4.66
CA ALA A 85 14.50 2.73 5.38
C ALA A 85 14.89 1.32 4.88
N GLU A 86 14.03 0.35 5.17
CA GLU A 86 14.08 -0.99 4.59
C GLU A 86 13.02 -1.03 3.48
N PRO A 87 13.37 -0.74 2.21
CA PRO A 87 12.41 -0.32 1.18
C PRO A 87 11.36 -1.39 0.86
N GLU A 88 11.75 -2.66 0.80
CA GLU A 88 10.83 -3.77 0.54
C GLU A 88 9.77 -3.92 1.63
N VAL A 89 10.18 -3.88 2.91
CA VAL A 89 9.29 -3.94 4.07
C VAL A 89 8.41 -2.70 4.14
N SER A 90 9.00 -1.53 3.91
CA SER A 90 8.30 -0.24 3.97
C SER A 90 7.23 -0.12 2.88
N LEU A 91 7.55 -0.52 1.65
CA LEU A 91 6.59 -0.53 0.55
C LEU A 91 5.48 -1.54 0.81
N THR A 92 5.84 -2.76 1.23
CA THR A 92 4.84 -3.81 1.51
C THR A 92 3.90 -3.40 2.64
N ALA A 93 4.42 -2.80 3.71
CA ALA A 93 3.60 -2.26 4.80
C ALA A 93 2.71 -1.10 4.34
N PHE A 94 3.25 -0.19 3.52
CA PHE A 94 2.48 0.92 2.97
C PHE A 94 1.32 0.46 2.08
N VAL A 95 1.59 -0.48 1.16
CA VAL A 95 0.56 -1.05 0.27
C VAL A 95 -0.46 -1.84 1.10
N LEU A 96 -0.04 -2.62 2.10
CA LEU A 96 -0.96 -3.34 2.99
C LEU A 96 -1.91 -2.41 3.72
N VAL A 97 -1.43 -1.26 4.21
CA VAL A 97 -2.29 -0.21 4.80
C VAL A 97 -3.30 0.29 3.76
N ALA A 98 -2.88 0.60 2.54
CA ALA A 98 -3.79 1.04 1.48
C ALA A 98 -4.87 0.01 1.15
N LEU A 99 -4.50 -1.28 1.09
CA LEU A 99 -5.44 -2.38 0.88
C LEU A 99 -6.45 -2.52 2.03
N GLN A 100 -6.01 -2.32 3.27
CA GLN A 100 -6.90 -2.33 4.44
C GLN A 100 -7.88 -1.16 4.43
N GLU A 101 -7.44 0.05 4.11
CA GLU A 101 -8.33 1.22 3.99
C GLU A 101 -9.39 1.02 2.89
N ALA A 102 -9.01 0.36 1.79
CA ALA A 102 -9.93 0.05 0.69
C ALA A 102 -10.77 -1.22 0.91
N ARG A 103 -10.56 -1.96 2.00
CA ARG A 103 -11.13 -3.31 2.18
C ARG A 103 -12.64 -3.32 2.13
N GLU A 104 -13.30 -2.44 2.87
CA GLU A 104 -14.77 -2.39 2.91
C GLU A 104 -15.39 -2.02 1.55
N VAL A 105 -14.71 -1.18 0.76
CA VAL A 105 -15.18 -0.77 -0.58
C VAL A 105 -15.00 -1.91 -1.59
N CYS A 106 -13.93 -2.70 -1.44
CA CYS A 106 -13.49 -3.63 -2.49
C CYS A 106 -13.67 -5.12 -2.17
N LYS A 107 -14.12 -5.50 -0.97
CA LYS A 107 -14.32 -6.91 -0.59
C LYS A 107 -15.22 -7.68 -1.56
N ASP A 108 -16.27 -7.04 -2.06
CA ASP A 108 -17.24 -7.68 -2.98
C ASP A 108 -16.82 -7.56 -4.45
N HIS A 109 -15.78 -6.77 -4.75
CA HIS A 109 -15.28 -6.50 -6.10
C HIS A 109 -13.99 -7.26 -6.42
N VAL A 110 -13.20 -7.62 -5.39
CA VAL A 110 -11.86 -8.22 -5.54
C VAL A 110 -11.74 -9.45 -4.64
N ASN A 111 -12.11 -10.63 -5.17
CA ASN A 111 -12.11 -11.90 -4.44
C ASN A 111 -10.74 -12.29 -3.84
N SER A 112 -9.64 -11.83 -4.44
CA SER A 112 -8.27 -12.14 -3.98
C SER A 112 -7.76 -11.19 -2.87
N LEU A 113 -8.55 -10.19 -2.47
CA LEU A 113 -8.12 -9.14 -1.55
C LEU A 113 -7.69 -9.67 -0.18
N ASP A 114 -8.54 -10.44 0.49
CA ASP A 114 -8.23 -10.98 1.82
C ASP A 114 -7.04 -11.95 1.78
N GLY A 115 -6.91 -12.72 0.70
CA GLY A 115 -5.74 -13.58 0.47
C GLY A 115 -4.45 -12.77 0.30
N SER A 116 -4.50 -11.68 -0.46
CA SER A 116 -3.37 -10.78 -0.68
C SER A 116 -2.92 -10.08 0.61
N ILE A 117 -3.88 -9.53 1.36
CA ILE A 117 -3.67 -8.92 2.68
C ILE A 117 -2.98 -9.91 3.61
N ASN A 118 -3.45 -11.16 3.66
CA ASN A 118 -2.89 -12.18 4.52
C ASN A 118 -1.44 -12.52 4.20
N LYS A 119 -1.10 -12.65 2.91
CA LYS A 119 0.28 -12.91 2.45
C LYS A 119 1.22 -11.78 2.81
N ALA A 120 0.83 -10.54 2.54
CA ALA A 120 1.64 -9.37 2.87
C ALA A 120 1.85 -9.24 4.40
N ALA A 121 0.79 -9.46 5.18
CA ALA A 121 0.88 -9.42 6.63
C ALA A 121 1.77 -10.55 7.20
N GLU A 122 1.77 -11.74 6.59
CA GLU A 122 2.67 -12.84 6.96
C GLU A 122 4.14 -12.53 6.66
N TYR A 123 4.41 -11.97 5.48
CA TYR A 123 5.76 -11.50 5.15
C TYR A 123 6.25 -10.48 6.19
N LEU A 124 5.46 -9.45 6.49
CA LEU A 124 5.83 -8.42 7.47
C LEU A 124 6.04 -9.03 8.86
N ALA A 125 5.17 -9.93 9.30
CA ALA A 125 5.28 -10.59 10.60
C ALA A 125 6.58 -11.40 10.74
N ARG A 126 7.04 -12.06 9.66
CA ARG A 126 8.32 -12.79 9.64
C ARG A 126 9.52 -11.86 9.72
N ARG A 127 9.44 -10.68 9.09
CA ARG A 127 10.52 -9.68 9.08
C ARG A 127 10.57 -8.82 10.34
N TYR A 128 9.45 -8.67 11.03
CA TYR A 128 9.23 -7.68 12.09
C TYR A 128 10.32 -7.64 13.18
N GLN A 129 10.79 -8.81 13.65
CA GLN A 129 11.79 -8.87 14.73
C GLN A 129 13.19 -8.42 14.32
N PHE A 130 13.47 -8.38 13.02
CA PHE A 130 14.79 -8.06 12.46
C PHE A 130 14.88 -6.62 11.94
N LEU A 131 13.79 -5.86 12.03
CA LEU A 131 13.75 -4.48 11.57
C LEU A 131 14.60 -3.59 12.45
N ALA A 132 15.35 -2.69 11.83
CA ALA A 132 16.33 -1.84 12.51
C ALA A 132 16.02 -0.35 12.36
N ARG A 133 15.16 0.02 11.40
CA ARG A 133 14.86 1.42 11.11
C ARG A 133 13.56 1.83 11.83
N PRO A 134 13.57 2.89 12.67
CA PRO A 134 12.39 3.32 13.42
C PRO A 134 11.17 3.57 12.53
N TYR A 135 11.36 4.20 11.37
CA TYR A 135 10.32 4.44 10.39
C TYR A 135 9.68 3.14 9.89
N THR A 136 10.50 2.17 9.45
CA THR A 136 10.02 0.86 9.00
C THR A 136 9.27 0.14 10.11
N VAL A 137 9.80 0.17 11.34
CA VAL A 137 9.19 -0.48 12.51
C VAL A 137 7.83 0.11 12.80
N ALA A 138 7.70 1.44 12.84
CA ALA A 138 6.43 2.11 13.09
C ALA A 138 5.38 1.75 12.02
N LEU A 139 5.77 1.84 10.75
CA LEU A 139 4.87 1.55 9.63
C LEU A 139 4.44 0.07 9.59
N ALA A 140 5.38 -0.85 9.76
CA ALA A 140 5.08 -2.29 9.82
C ALA A 140 4.23 -2.65 11.04
N SER A 141 4.49 -2.02 12.20
CA SER A 141 3.66 -2.23 13.41
C SER A 141 2.22 -1.83 13.16
N TYR A 142 2.00 -0.66 12.55
CA TYR A 142 0.66 -0.18 12.22
C TYR A 142 -0.05 -1.12 11.23
N ALA A 143 0.62 -1.53 10.15
CA ALA A 143 0.06 -2.46 9.17
C ALA A 143 -0.29 -3.84 9.79
N LEU A 144 0.56 -4.35 10.69
CA LEU A 144 0.31 -5.59 11.42
C LEU A 144 -0.81 -5.44 12.46
N ALA A 145 -0.94 -4.28 13.09
CA ALA A 145 -2.04 -4.01 14.02
C ALA A 145 -3.39 -3.98 13.31
N LEU A 146 -3.49 -3.32 12.14
CA LEU A 146 -4.70 -3.30 11.31
C LEU A 146 -5.15 -4.69 10.88
N THR A 147 -4.22 -5.64 10.74
CA THR A 147 -4.51 -7.03 10.33
C THR A 147 -4.67 -7.98 11.51
N GLY A 148 -4.54 -7.51 12.76
CA GLY A 148 -4.53 -8.36 13.94
C GLY A 148 -3.33 -9.32 14.03
N LYS A 149 -2.27 -9.11 13.24
CA LYS A 149 -1.07 -9.97 13.21
C LYS A 149 0.10 -9.42 14.04
N LEU A 150 -0.06 -8.26 14.70
CA LEU A 150 0.94 -7.74 15.62
C LEU A 150 0.93 -8.53 16.94
N LYS A 151 1.87 -9.47 17.10
CA LYS A 151 1.92 -10.36 18.28
C LYS A 151 2.37 -9.65 19.56
N ASN A 152 3.24 -8.66 19.45
CA ASN A 152 3.71 -7.85 20.57
C ASN A 152 4.34 -6.55 20.07
N GLU A 153 4.38 -5.55 20.94
CA GLU A 153 4.91 -4.22 20.65
C GLU A 153 6.38 -4.07 21.04
N LYS A 154 7.07 -5.16 21.44
CA LYS A 154 8.45 -5.07 21.97
C LYS A 154 9.41 -4.43 20.98
N VAL A 155 9.26 -4.71 19.68
CA VAL A 155 10.11 -4.12 18.64
C VAL A 155 9.80 -2.63 18.48
N LEU A 156 8.53 -2.25 18.41
CA LEU A 156 8.10 -0.84 18.37
C LEU A 156 8.63 -0.04 19.57
N MET A 157 8.46 -0.58 20.77
CA MET A 157 8.87 0.07 22.02
C MET A 157 10.38 0.29 22.15
N LYS A 158 11.22 -0.50 21.47
CA LYS A 158 12.68 -0.27 21.43
C LYS A 158 13.06 1.08 20.81
N PHE A 159 12.20 1.63 19.95
CA PHE A 159 12.45 2.87 19.23
C PHE A 159 11.60 4.06 19.73
N SER A 160 10.91 3.90 20.87
CA SER A 160 10.04 4.91 21.48
C SER A 160 10.78 5.93 22.38
N LYS A 161 12.10 6.08 22.23
CA LYS A 161 12.93 6.97 23.05
C LYS A 161 13.51 8.11 22.26
#